data_AF-D7GWH6-F1
#
_entry.id   AF-D7GWH6-F1
#
_cell.length_a   1.000
_cell.length_b   1.000
_cell.length_c   1.000
_cell.angle_alpha   90.00
_cell.angle_beta   90.00
_cell.angle_gamma   90.00
#
_symmetry.space_group_name_H-M   'P 1'
#
loop_
_entity.id
_entity.type
_entity.pdbx_description
1 polymer ?
#
loop_
_entity_poly.entity_id
_entity_poly.type
_entity_poly.pdbx_seq_one_letter_code
_entity_poly.pdbx_strand_id
1 'polypeptide(L)'
;MLINLKCDTCKEPSKYVTGFYDGKKGEHGVLYDCKNELCEVNQLMRAAEAEDIQKRLEIQDMDSQRGISAGYVAAKRRDAGLTMYQMSRIGGCSPAEYSSYEHERKPFDPEVYRKCINYLKEIRNTERKEKLF
;
A
#
# COMPACT_ATOMS: atom_id res chain seq x y z
N MET A 1 3.04 15.28 -3.58
CA MET A 1 2.56 15.09 -4.97
C MET A 1 3.25 16.15 -5.84
N LEU A 2 4.26 15.75 -6.63
CA LEU A 2 5.01 16.63 -7.52
C LEU A 2 4.30 16.64 -8.89
N ILE A 3 3.18 17.37 -9.00
CA ILE A 3 2.22 17.20 -10.11
C ILE A 3 2.69 17.81 -11.43
N ASN A 4 3.72 18.66 -11.44
CA ASN A 4 3.95 19.55 -12.59
C ASN A 4 5.32 19.46 -13.25
N LEU A 5 6.20 18.52 -12.87
CA LEU A 5 7.48 18.37 -13.57
C LEU A 5 7.32 17.41 -14.76
N LYS A 6 7.54 17.93 -15.97
CA LYS A 6 7.45 17.16 -17.22
C LYS A 6 8.84 16.95 -17.80
N CYS A 7 9.06 15.77 -18.37
CA CYS A 7 10.29 15.47 -19.10
C CYS A 7 10.21 16.12 -20.50
N ASP A 8 10.56 17.40 -20.59
CA ASP A 8 10.42 18.17 -21.84
C ASP A 8 11.70 18.14 -22.71
N THR A 9 12.85 17.82 -22.12
CA THR A 9 14.16 17.95 -22.77
C THR A 9 14.78 16.63 -23.25
N CYS A 10 14.36 15.48 -22.71
CA CYS A 10 14.91 14.20 -23.12
C CYS A 10 14.33 13.76 -24.47
N LYS A 11 15.19 13.17 -25.30
CA LYS A 11 14.80 12.62 -26.61
C LYS A 11 14.34 11.16 -26.46
N GLU A 12 13.49 10.74 -27.40
CA GLU A 12 13.21 9.32 -27.64
C GLU A 12 14.53 8.55 -27.88
N PRO A 13 14.66 7.29 -27.44
CA PRO A 13 13.62 6.42 -26.90
C PRO A 13 13.54 6.42 -25.35
N SER A 14 14.15 7.40 -24.69
CA SER A 14 14.22 7.44 -23.22
C SER A 14 12.91 7.84 -22.55
N LYS A 15 12.03 8.54 -23.27
CA LYS A 15 10.76 9.06 -22.78
C LYS A 15 9.65 8.01 -23.02
N TYR A 16 8.72 7.87 -22.08
CA TYR A 16 7.58 6.97 -22.24
C TYR A 16 6.34 7.48 -21.51
N VAL A 17 5.18 7.07 -21.99
CA VAL A 17 3.88 7.48 -21.43
C VAL A 17 3.57 6.65 -20.19
N THR A 18 3.20 7.33 -19.10
CA THR A 18 2.78 6.68 -17.84
C THR A 18 1.30 6.87 -17.53
N GLY A 19 0.66 7.86 -18.15
CA GLY A 19 -0.76 8.10 -17.95
C GLY A 19 -1.30 9.20 -18.83
N PHE A 20 -2.61 9.35 -18.78
CA PHE A 20 -3.37 10.42 -19.41
C PHE A 20 -4.17 11.14 -18.35
N TYR A 21 -4.40 12.43 -18.53
CA TYR A 21 -5.29 13.19 -17.66
C TYR A 21 -6.32 13.94 -18.48
N ASP A 22 -7.55 13.97 -17.94
CA ASP A 22 -8.64 14.81 -18.41
C ASP A 22 -8.96 15.83 -17.31
N GLY A 23 -8.64 17.09 -17.61
CA GLY A 23 -8.86 18.26 -16.78
C GLY A 23 -10.21 18.93 -17.03
N LYS A 24 -10.50 19.95 -16.24
CA LYS A 24 -11.70 20.78 -16.41
C LYS A 24 -11.62 21.55 -17.73
N LYS A 25 -12.79 21.89 -18.30
CA LYS A 25 -12.92 22.69 -19.54
C LYS A 25 -12.29 22.06 -20.79
N GLY A 26 -12.16 20.72 -20.82
CA GLY A 26 -11.62 20.01 -21.99
C GLY A 26 -10.10 20.07 -22.11
N GLU A 27 -9.38 20.52 -21.08
CA GLU A 27 -7.94 20.31 -21.01
C GLU A 27 -7.67 18.82 -20.89
N HIS A 28 -6.81 18.27 -21.76
CA HIS A 28 -6.38 16.88 -21.66
C HIS A 28 -4.88 16.81 -21.96
N GLY A 29 -4.21 15.78 -21.47
CA GLY A 29 -2.79 15.63 -21.70
C GLY A 29 -2.23 14.28 -21.32
N VAL A 30 -0.92 14.15 -21.54
CA VAL A 30 -0.16 12.91 -21.34
C VAL A 30 0.88 13.18 -20.26
N LEU A 31 0.97 12.26 -19.31
CA LEU A 31 2.06 12.19 -18.33
C LEU A 31 3.19 11.37 -18.93
N TYR A 32 4.39 11.94 -18.91
CA TYR A 32 5.59 11.29 -19.40
C TYR A 32 6.57 11.08 -18.26
N ASP A 33 7.21 9.92 -18.29
CA ASP A 33 8.35 9.60 -17.46
C ASP A 33 9.56 9.29 -18.35
N CYS A 34 10.75 9.15 -17.75
CA CYS A 34 12.00 9.07 -18.47
C CYS A 34 12.93 8.00 -17.88
N LYS A 35 13.52 7.17 -18.73
CA LYS A 35 14.54 6.19 -18.35
C LYS A 35 15.94 6.78 -18.23
N ASN A 36 16.16 8.01 -18.72
CA ASN A 36 17.45 8.67 -18.61
C ASN A 36 17.76 8.99 -17.15
N GLU A 37 18.83 8.41 -16.59
CA GLU A 37 19.21 8.58 -15.18
C GLU A 37 19.65 10.01 -14.84
N LEU A 38 20.03 10.79 -15.86
CA LEU A 38 20.36 12.22 -15.71
C LEU A 38 19.13 13.13 -15.85
N CYS A 39 17.95 12.58 -16.15
CA CYS A 39 16.73 13.36 -16.20
C CYS A 39 16.25 13.70 -14.79
N GLU A 40 16.04 14.98 -14.52
CA GLU A 40 15.55 15.48 -13.23
C GLU A 40 14.21 14.83 -12.81
N VAL A 41 13.30 14.60 -13.77
CA VAL A 41 12.02 13.89 -13.50
C VAL A 41 12.27 12.48 -12.97
N ASN A 42 13.14 11.72 -13.65
CA ASN A 42 13.49 10.35 -13.23
C ASN A 42 14.19 10.35 -11.86
N GLN A 43 15.14 11.26 -11.64
CA GLN A 43 15.84 11.38 -10.37
C GLN A 43 14.89 11.69 -9.21
N LEU A 44 13.94 12.61 -9.41
CA LEU A 44 12.93 12.95 -8.41
C LEU A 44 11.96 11.79 -8.15
N MET A 45 11.54 11.07 -9.19
CA MET A 45 10.69 9.89 -9.04
C MET A 45 11.40 8.80 -8.22
N ARG A 46 12.65 8.47 -8.58
CA ARG A 46 13.47 7.51 -7.83
C ARG A 46 13.71 7.96 -6.39
N ALA A 47 13.95 9.25 -6.16
CA ALA A 47 14.11 9.80 -4.81
C ALA A 47 12.82 9.66 -3.99
N ALA A 48 11.66 9.95 -4.58
CA ALA A 48 10.36 9.78 -3.93
C ALA A 48 10.04 8.31 -3.63
N GLU A 49 10.36 7.39 -4.55
CA GLU A 49 10.24 5.94 -4.34
C GLU A 49 11.17 5.46 -3.21
N ALA A 50 12.42 5.94 -3.19
CA ALA A 50 13.37 5.62 -2.12
C ALA A 50 12.88 6.14 -0.76
N GLU A 51 12.31 7.35 -0.71
CA GLU A 51 11.70 7.92 0.50
C GLU A 51 10.49 7.10 0.98
N ASP A 52 9.63 6.65 0.06
CA ASP A 52 8.48 5.79 0.40
C ASP A 52 8.94 4.43 0.94
N ILE A 53 9.94 3.80 0.31
CA ILE A 53 10.55 2.56 0.80
C ILE A 53 11.11 2.77 2.21
N GLN A 54 11.84 3.86 2.44
CA GLN A 54 12.40 4.15 3.76
C GLN A 54 11.30 4.30 4.83
N LYS A 55 10.24 5.06 4.55
CA LYS A 55 9.10 5.20 5.47
C LYS A 55 8.44 3.87 5.79
N ARG A 56 8.30 2.98 4.79
CA ARG A 56 7.73 1.65 5.00
C ARG A 56 8.62 0.77 5.88
N LEU A 57 9.95 0.84 5.72
CA LEU A 57 10.89 0.12 6.58
C LEU A 57 10.82 0.63 8.03
N GLU A 58 10.74 1.94 8.24
CA GLU A 58 10.56 2.53 9.58
C GLU A 58 9.26 2.05 10.23
N ILE A 59 8.16 1.99 9.47
CA ILE A 59 6.87 1.48 9.94
C ILE A 59 6.95 0.00 10.31
N GLN A 60 7.58 -0.83 9.46
CA GLN A 60 7.78 -2.24 9.73
C GLN A 60 8.60 -2.48 11.01
N ASP A 61 9.67 -1.70 11.22
CA ASP A 61 10.48 -1.81 12.43
C ASP A 61 9.68 -1.42 13.68
N MET A 62 8.96 -0.29 13.64
CA MET A 62 8.10 0.15 14.74
C MET A 62 7.00 -0.87 15.08
N ASP A 63 6.39 -1.50 14.08
CA ASP A 63 5.39 -2.55 14.29
C ASP A 63 6.02 -3.84 14.83
N SER A 64 7.19 -4.23 14.32
CA SER A 64 7.96 -5.40 14.77
C SER A 64 8.35 -5.30 16.25
N GLN A 65 8.82 -4.13 16.70
CA GLN A 65 9.12 -3.87 18.12
C GLN A 65 7.90 -4.05 19.03
N ARG A 66 6.68 -3.90 18.49
CA ARG A 66 5.40 -4.11 19.19
C ARG A 66 4.82 -5.52 18.99
N GLY A 67 5.54 -6.42 18.31
CA GLY A 67 5.08 -7.77 17.99
C GLY A 67 3.97 -7.82 16.94
N ILE A 68 3.86 -6.78 16.12
CA ILE A 68 2.84 -6.63 15.09
C ILE A 68 3.44 -6.95 13.72
N SER A 69 2.72 -7.71 12.91
CA SER A 69 3.09 -8.00 11.52
C SER A 69 1.90 -7.79 10.59
N ALA A 70 1.92 -6.71 9.82
CA ALA A 70 0.90 -6.41 8.81
C ALA A 70 0.79 -7.53 7.76
N GLY A 71 1.94 -8.01 7.26
CA GLY A 71 2.01 -9.12 6.30
C GLY A 71 1.39 -10.42 6.82
N TYR A 72 1.54 -10.71 8.12
CA TYR A 72 0.89 -11.88 8.74
C TYR A 72 -0.64 -11.75 8.76
N VAL A 73 -1.18 -10.59 9.16
CA VAL A 73 -2.63 -10.34 9.12
C VAL A 73 -3.13 -10.45 7.67
N ALA A 74 -2.39 -9.88 6.72
CA ALA A 74 -2.74 -9.89 5.30
C ALA A 74 -2.84 -11.29 4.72
N ALA A 75 -1.87 -12.15 5.05
CA ALA A 75 -1.87 -13.55 4.65
C ALA A 75 -3.08 -14.28 5.26
N LYS A 76 -3.30 -14.15 6.58
CA LYS A 76 -4.39 -14.83 7.27
C LYS A 76 -5.78 -14.37 6.82
N ARG A 77 -5.94 -13.08 6.55
CA ARG A 77 -7.15 -12.51 5.95
C ARG A 77 -7.46 -13.15 4.60
N ARG A 78 -6.45 -13.25 3.72
CA ARG A 78 -6.60 -13.87 2.39
C ARG A 78 -6.90 -15.36 2.50
N ASP A 79 -6.22 -16.08 3.40
CA ASP A 79 -6.49 -17.50 3.68
C ASP A 79 -7.96 -17.71 4.10
N ALA A 80 -8.51 -16.80 4.90
CA ALA A 80 -9.90 -16.83 5.36
C ALA A 80 -10.92 -16.26 4.34
N GLY A 81 -10.48 -15.85 3.15
CA GLY A 81 -11.35 -15.28 2.11
C GLY A 81 -11.99 -13.93 2.49
N LEU A 82 -11.44 -13.21 3.47
CA LEU A 82 -12.01 -11.96 3.96
C LEU A 82 -11.54 -10.76 3.14
N THR A 83 -12.47 -9.85 2.84
CA THR A 83 -12.15 -8.55 2.24
C THR A 83 -11.51 -7.61 3.26
N MET A 84 -10.77 -6.61 2.78
CA MET A 84 -10.27 -5.52 3.65
C MET A 84 -11.40 -4.76 4.35
N TYR A 85 -12.57 -4.63 3.70
CA TYR A 85 -13.76 -4.02 4.29
C TYR A 85 -14.27 -4.80 5.51
N GLN A 86 -14.42 -6.13 5.38
CA GLN A 86 -14.84 -6.97 6.50
C GLN A 86 -13.84 -6.90 7.66
N MET A 87 -12.54 -6.92 7.35
CA MET A 87 -11.51 -6.77 8.39
C MET A 87 -11.51 -5.41 9.06
N SER A 88 -11.79 -4.32 8.34
CA SER A 88 -11.93 -3.00 8.95
C SER A 88 -13.10 -2.97 9.94
N ARG A 89 -14.22 -3.62 9.60
CA ARG A 89 -15.39 -3.76 10.50
C ARG A 89 -15.03 -4.55 11.77
N ILE A 90 -14.29 -5.65 11.64
CA ILE A 90 -13.81 -6.46 12.77
C ILE A 90 -12.85 -5.66 13.66
N GLY A 91 -11.91 -4.94 13.03
CA GLY A 91 -10.94 -4.11 13.71
C GLY A 91 -11.53 -2.84 14.34
N GLY A 92 -12.73 -2.43 13.92
CA GLY A 92 -13.36 -1.19 14.38
C GLY A 92 -12.74 0.08 13.78
N CYS A 93 -12.20 -0.01 12.55
CA CYS A 93 -11.61 1.12 11.84
C CYS A 93 -12.21 1.29 10.44
N SER A 94 -11.88 2.41 9.78
CA SER A 94 -12.32 2.63 8.40
C SER A 94 -11.59 1.71 7.41
N PRO A 95 -12.18 1.39 6.24
CA PRO A 95 -11.50 0.60 5.21
C PRO A 95 -10.21 1.24 4.71
N ALA A 96 -10.16 2.58 4.67
CA ALA A 96 -8.96 3.33 4.26
C ALA A 96 -7.83 3.20 5.28
N GLU A 97 -8.15 3.25 6.58
CA GLU A 97 -7.17 3.01 7.64
C GLU A 97 -6.66 1.57 7.61
N TYR A 98 -7.57 0.59 7.54
CA TYR A 98 -7.18 -0.81 7.46
C TYR A 98 -6.29 -1.09 6.25
N SER A 99 -6.65 -0.56 5.08
CA SER A 99 -5.81 -0.61 3.88
C SER A 99 -4.46 0.05 4.11
N SER A 100 -4.38 1.15 4.86
CA SER A 100 -3.11 1.83 5.13
C SER A 100 -2.21 0.99 6.03
N TYR A 101 -2.78 0.31 7.04
CA TYR A 101 -2.05 -0.61 7.89
C TYR A 101 -1.51 -1.82 7.11
N GLU A 102 -2.36 -2.47 6.30
CA GLU A 102 -1.98 -3.69 5.57
C GLU A 102 -0.92 -3.43 4.48
N HIS A 103 -0.88 -2.21 3.94
CA HIS A 103 0.13 -1.76 2.98
C HIS A 103 1.28 -1.00 3.63
N GLU A 104 1.37 -1.00 4.97
CA GLU A 104 2.48 -0.40 5.74
C GLU A 104 2.71 1.09 5.44
N ARG A 105 1.62 1.79 5.08
CA ARG A 105 1.60 3.25 4.88
C ARG A 105 1.38 4.02 6.19
N LYS A 106 0.98 3.30 7.25
CA LYS A 106 0.77 3.80 8.60
C LYS A 106 1.10 2.69 9.60
N PRO A 107 1.70 2.99 10.77
CA PRO A 107 1.89 2.01 11.84
C PRO A 107 0.56 1.38 12.25
N PHE A 108 0.53 0.06 12.42
CA PHE A 108 -0.68 -0.64 12.80
C PHE A 108 -1.12 -0.18 14.21
N ASP A 109 -2.40 0.11 14.35
CA ASP A 109 -2.99 0.31 15.68
C ASP A 109 -3.03 -1.02 16.45
N PRO A 110 -2.43 -1.10 17.66
CA PRO A 110 -2.37 -2.35 18.42
C PRO A 110 -3.73 -2.95 18.79
N GLU A 111 -4.74 -2.11 19.05
CA GLU A 111 -6.08 -2.60 19.39
C GLU A 111 -6.79 -3.17 18.17
N VAL A 112 -6.68 -2.48 17.02
CA VAL A 112 -7.19 -2.98 15.73
C VAL A 112 -6.52 -4.31 15.38
N TYR A 113 -5.19 -4.39 15.49
CA TYR A 113 -4.42 -5.61 15.25
C TYR A 113 -4.89 -6.77 16.15
N ARG A 114 -5.04 -6.52 17.45
CA ARG A 114 -5.50 -7.51 18.42
C ARG A 114 -6.89 -8.07 18.06
N LYS A 115 -7.85 -7.20 17.73
CA LYS A 115 -9.21 -7.61 17.31
C LYS A 115 -9.16 -8.48 16.06
N CYS A 116 -8.40 -8.05 15.05
CA CYS A 116 -8.22 -8.77 13.78
C CYS A 116 -7.62 -10.17 13.99
N ILE A 117 -6.53 -10.27 14.75
CA ILE A 117 -5.86 -11.55 15.01
C ILE A 117 -6.72 -12.50 15.82
N ASN A 118 -7.45 -12.01 16.83
CA ASN A 118 -8.33 -12.85 17.63
C ASN A 118 -9.43 -13.48 16.75
N TYR A 119 -10.08 -12.66 15.92
CA TYR A 119 -11.09 -13.14 14.99
C TYR A 119 -10.54 -14.19 13.99
N LEU A 120 -9.38 -13.92 13.40
CA LEU A 120 -8.73 -14.85 12.46
C LEU A 120 -8.33 -16.18 13.12
N LYS A 121 -7.95 -16.16 14.41
CA LYS A 121 -7.67 -17.39 15.18
C LYS A 121 -8.94 -18.20 15.45
N GLU A 122 -10.06 -17.53 15.74
CA GLU A 122 -11.35 -18.17 16.00
C GLU A 122 -11.92 -18.88 14.77
N ILE A 123 -11.87 -18.23 13.59
CA ILE A 123 -12.28 -18.85 12.32
C ILE A 123 -11.49 -20.14 12.07
N ARG A 124 -10.15 -20.06 12.14
CA ARG A 124 -9.28 -21.21 11.89
C ARG A 124 -9.56 -22.38 12.83
N ASN A 125 -9.85 -22.09 14.10
CA ASN A 125 -10.16 -23.12 15.09
C ASN A 125 -11.51 -23.81 14.79
N THR A 126 -12.47 -23.07 14.25
CA THR A 126 -13.78 -23.58 13.86
C THR A 126 -13.66 -24.50 12.65
N GLU A 127 -13.00 -24.05 11.58
CA GLU A 127 -12.73 -24.85 10.38
C GLU A 127 -11.95 -26.13 10.69
N ARG A 128 -10.98 -26.07 11.62
CA ARG A 128 -10.21 -27.25 12.03
C ARG A 128 -11.08 -28.28 12.77
N LYS A 129 -12.02 -27.83 13.60
CA LYS A 129 -12.95 -28.72 14.30
C LYS A 129 -13.88 -29.40 13.29
N GLU A 130 -14.44 -28.65 12.33
CA GLU A 130 -15.32 -29.19 11.30
C GLU A 130 -14.66 -30.23 10.39
N LYS A 131 -13.33 -30.17 10.20
CA LYS A 131 -12.57 -31.18 9.44
C LYS A 131 -12.17 -32.43 10.23
N LEU A 132 -12.36 -32.44 11.55
CA LEU A 132 -11.98 -33.55 12.43
C LEU A 132 -13.17 -34.43 12.83
N PHE A 133 -14.38 -34.06 12.41
CA PHE A 133 -15.62 -34.84 12.54
C PHE A 133 -16.17 -35.17 11.14
#